data_AF-A0A0E9ZNL6-F1
#
_entry.id   AF-A0A0E9ZNL6-F1
#
_cell.length_a   1.000
_cell.length_b   1.000
_cell.length_c   1.000
_cell.angle_alpha   90.00
_cell.angle_beta   90.00
_cell.angle_gamma   90.00
#
_symmetry.space_group_name_H-M   'P 1'
#
loop_
_entity.id
_entity.type
_entity.pdbx_description
1 polymer ?
#
loop_
_entity_poly.entity_id
_entity_poly.type
_entity_poly.pdbx_seq_one_letter_code
_entity_poly.pdbx_strand_id
1 'polypeptide(L)'
;MKSPLGTMIEVLLEQLSMLQEKPQLFYALAEGLRGAASFAREIAVRHSDQALITAAEDVMVQLDQLEAMLEEESEREMNRGWEGEQALRDVRKATSKAVKNFVGMEVNDGRFDALVAAYQRAFPSFLVRQSVFDRLHPKKHSASIRAYLLGLIDDQRLGRVPSLSELQTAHSQAVMAHEQDVLRYLKKSLPGFEFYGLWQTGEIQSSR
;
A
#
# COMPACT_ATOMS: atom_id res chain seq x y z
N MET A 1 25.42 -25.70 -53.16
CA MET A 1 25.46 -24.35 -52.54
C MET A 1 24.03 -23.87 -52.39
N LYS A 2 23.63 -23.40 -51.20
CA LYS A 2 22.32 -22.76 -51.01
C LYS A 2 22.34 -21.41 -51.74
N SER A 3 21.21 -21.01 -52.32
CA SER A 3 21.08 -19.69 -52.94
C SER A 3 21.06 -18.61 -51.83
N PRO A 4 21.58 -17.40 -52.10
CA PRO A 4 21.52 -16.30 -51.15
C PRO A 4 20.10 -16.01 -50.65
N LEU A 5 19.09 -16.12 -51.52
CA LEU A 5 17.67 -15.93 -51.18
C LEU A 5 17.15 -17.04 -50.25
N GLY A 6 17.56 -18.29 -50.46
CA GLY A 6 17.22 -19.39 -49.55
C GLY A 6 17.83 -19.22 -48.17
N THR A 7 19.05 -18.67 -48.07
CA THR A 7 19.66 -18.33 -46.77
C THR A 7 18.90 -17.22 -46.05
N MET A 8 18.33 -16.25 -46.78
CA MET A 8 17.51 -15.19 -46.16
C MET A 8 16.23 -15.76 -45.53
N ILE A 9 15.56 -16.72 -46.18
CA ILE A 9 14.38 -17.40 -45.61
C ILE A 9 14.77 -18.09 -44.30
N GLU A 10 15.86 -18.86 -44.30
CA GLU A 10 16.31 -19.61 -43.12
C GLU A 10 16.59 -18.69 -41.94
N VAL A 11 17.30 -17.58 -42.17
CA VAL A 11 17.62 -16.61 -41.11
C VAL A 11 16.35 -15.96 -40.55
N LEU A 12 15.41 -15.56 -41.41
CA LEU A 12 14.16 -14.94 -40.96
C LEU A 12 13.33 -15.89 -40.08
N LEU A 13 13.21 -17.16 -40.48
CA LEU A 13 12.47 -18.16 -39.74
C LEU A 13 13.17 -18.57 -38.44
N GLU A 14 14.51 -18.65 -38.44
CA GLU A 14 15.30 -18.92 -37.24
C GLU A 14 15.14 -17.80 -36.20
N GLN A 15 15.22 -16.54 -36.64
CA GLN A 15 15.03 -15.39 -35.75
C GLN A 15 13.61 -15.31 -35.20
N LEU A 16 12.60 -15.64 -36.01
CA LEU A 16 11.21 -15.73 -35.56
C LEU A 16 11.03 -16.84 -34.52
N SER A 17 11.56 -18.04 -34.79
CA SER A 17 11.52 -19.18 -33.85
C SER A 17 12.18 -18.82 -32.52
N MET A 18 13.32 -18.13 -32.56
CA MET A 18 14.00 -17.65 -31.36
C MET A 18 13.12 -16.70 -30.54
N LEU A 19 12.39 -15.78 -31.19
CA LEU A 19 11.48 -14.87 -30.50
C LEU A 19 10.26 -15.58 -29.90
N GLN A 20 9.75 -16.61 -30.58
CA GLN A 20 8.67 -17.45 -30.06
C GLN A 20 9.13 -18.28 -28.84
N GLU A 21 10.36 -18.79 -28.84
CA GLU A 21 10.93 -19.52 -27.70
C GLU A 21 11.36 -18.62 -26.55
N LYS A 22 11.74 -17.37 -26.85
CA LYS A 22 12.25 -16.40 -25.88
C LYS A 22 11.49 -15.07 -25.98
N PRO A 23 10.24 -15.02 -25.53
CA PRO A 23 9.41 -13.83 -25.66
C PRO A 23 9.96 -12.60 -24.92
N GLN A 24 10.79 -12.81 -23.89
CA GLN A 24 11.49 -11.74 -23.17
C GLN A 24 12.43 -10.91 -24.06
N LEU A 25 12.85 -11.43 -25.22
CA LEU A 25 13.68 -10.72 -26.19
C LEU A 25 12.85 -9.97 -27.24
N PHE A 26 11.53 -10.12 -27.23
CA PHE A 26 10.63 -9.60 -28.26
C PHE A 26 10.83 -8.10 -28.48
N TYR A 27 10.62 -7.27 -27.44
CA TYR A 27 10.76 -5.82 -27.58
C TYR A 27 12.18 -5.33 -27.90
N ALA A 28 13.20 -6.17 -27.72
CA ALA A 28 14.58 -5.83 -28.06
C ALA A 28 14.93 -6.14 -29.53
N LEU A 29 14.28 -7.14 -30.14
CA LEU A 29 14.69 -7.69 -31.44
C LEU A 29 13.59 -7.64 -32.52
N ALA A 30 12.32 -7.49 -32.14
CA ALA A 30 11.19 -7.54 -33.06
C ALA A 30 11.25 -6.45 -34.14
N GLU A 31 11.63 -5.22 -33.78
CA GLU A 31 11.77 -4.13 -34.76
C GLU A 31 12.85 -4.44 -35.81
N GLY A 32 13.99 -4.99 -35.36
CA GLY A 32 15.05 -5.44 -36.26
C GLY A 32 14.60 -6.56 -37.20
N LEU A 33 13.82 -7.52 -36.70
CA LEU A 33 13.28 -8.61 -37.52
C LEU A 33 12.19 -8.11 -38.50
N ARG A 34 11.32 -7.18 -38.08
CA ARG A 34 10.35 -6.51 -38.99
C ARG A 34 11.07 -5.79 -40.12
N GLY A 35 12.15 -5.08 -39.81
CA GLY A 35 13.00 -4.41 -40.80
C GLY A 35 13.65 -5.41 -41.77
N ALA A 36 14.21 -6.50 -41.25
CA ALA A 36 14.82 -7.55 -42.06
C ALA A 36 13.81 -8.25 -42.98
N ALA A 37 12.61 -8.57 -42.48
CA ALA A 37 11.52 -9.17 -43.26
C ALA A 37 11.05 -8.21 -44.37
N SER A 38 10.86 -6.92 -44.04
CA SER A 38 10.48 -5.89 -45.03
C SER A 38 11.50 -5.79 -46.16
N PHE A 39 12.79 -5.73 -45.81
CA PHE A 39 13.88 -5.68 -46.78
C PHE A 39 13.95 -6.94 -47.64
N ALA A 40 13.79 -8.12 -47.03
CA ALA A 40 13.78 -9.39 -47.73
C ALA A 40 12.64 -9.48 -48.76
N ARG A 41 11.44 -9.00 -48.39
CA ARG A 41 10.30 -8.91 -49.30
C ARG A 41 10.60 -8.02 -50.51
N GLU A 42 11.20 -6.85 -50.29
CA GLU A 42 11.56 -5.93 -51.38
C GLU A 42 12.56 -6.54 -52.38
N ILE A 43 13.57 -7.25 -51.87
CA ILE A 43 14.53 -7.99 -52.71
C ILE A 43 13.79 -9.10 -53.48
N ALA A 44 12.96 -9.87 -52.80
CA ALA A 44 12.22 -10.99 -53.39
C ALA A 44 11.31 -10.55 -54.53
N VAL A 45 10.62 -9.41 -54.40
CA VAL A 45 9.80 -8.81 -55.46
C VAL A 45 10.63 -8.48 -56.70
N ARG A 46 11.83 -7.89 -56.53
CA ARG A 46 12.73 -7.56 -57.66
C ARG A 46 13.23 -8.80 -58.41
N HIS A 47 13.38 -9.92 -57.69
CA HIS A 47 13.85 -11.19 -58.24
C HIS A 47 12.73 -12.18 -58.57
N SER A 48 11.46 -11.79 -58.38
CA SER A 48 10.28 -12.66 -58.56
C SER A 48 10.35 -13.97 -57.77
N ASP A 49 10.94 -13.94 -56.56
CA ASP A 49 11.02 -15.09 -55.67
C ASP A 49 9.80 -15.13 -54.74
N GLN A 50 8.79 -15.92 -55.13
CA GLN A 50 7.54 -16.03 -54.37
C GLN A 50 7.74 -16.66 -52.98
N ALA A 51 8.72 -17.56 -52.82
CA ALA A 51 8.95 -18.25 -51.55
C ALA A 51 9.47 -17.27 -50.49
N LEU A 52 10.39 -16.37 -50.86
CA LEU A 52 10.90 -15.35 -49.95
C LEU A 52 9.86 -14.26 -49.66
N ILE A 53 8.99 -13.91 -50.62
CA ILE A 53 7.85 -13.00 -50.38
C ILE A 53 6.94 -13.58 -49.29
N THR A 54 6.48 -14.82 -49.47
CA THR A 54 5.58 -15.47 -48.51
C THR A 54 6.23 -15.62 -47.14
N ALA A 55 7.49 -16.06 -47.08
CA ALA A 55 8.20 -16.17 -45.79
C ALA A 55 8.31 -14.83 -45.06
N ALA A 56 8.64 -13.74 -45.77
CA ALA A 56 8.73 -12.41 -45.17
C ALA A 56 7.36 -11.90 -44.67
N GLU A 57 6.29 -12.12 -45.43
CA GLU A 57 4.93 -11.77 -45.02
C GLU A 57 4.47 -12.57 -43.81
N ASP A 58 4.72 -13.88 -43.81
CA ASP A 58 4.40 -14.76 -42.68
C ASP A 58 5.15 -14.33 -41.40
N VAL A 59 6.43 -13.93 -41.52
CA VAL A 59 7.18 -13.42 -40.36
C VAL A 59 6.55 -12.14 -39.81
N MET A 60 6.17 -11.19 -40.67
CA MET A 60 5.53 -9.95 -40.21
C MET A 60 4.20 -10.24 -39.51
N VAL A 61 3.36 -11.11 -40.08
CA VAL A 61 2.07 -11.51 -39.49
C VAL A 61 2.29 -12.22 -38.14
N GLN A 62 3.25 -13.13 -38.04
CA GLN A 62 3.54 -13.82 -36.79
C GLN A 62 4.12 -12.90 -35.72
N LEU A 63 4.88 -11.87 -36.10
CA LEU A 63 5.35 -10.84 -35.17
C LEU A 63 4.18 -10.00 -34.63
N ASP A 64 3.22 -9.61 -35.48
CA ASP A 64 2.01 -8.91 -35.03
C ASP A 64 1.19 -9.75 -34.05
N GLN A 65 1.04 -11.05 -34.32
CA GLN A 65 0.34 -11.98 -33.44
C GLN A 65 1.05 -12.14 -32.09
N LEU A 66 2.38 -12.28 -32.12
CA LEU A 66 3.18 -12.44 -30.91
C LEU A 66 3.14 -11.17 -30.04
N GLU A 67 3.20 -9.98 -30.66
CA GLU A 67 3.05 -8.69 -29.97
C GLU A 67 1.70 -8.62 -29.25
N ALA A 68 0.60 -8.90 -29.96
CA ALA A 68 -0.73 -8.87 -29.39
C ALA A 68 -0.91 -9.85 -28.22
N MET A 69 -0.33 -11.07 -28.33
CA MET A 69 -0.37 -12.02 -27.20
C MET A 69 0.39 -11.52 -25.98
N LEU A 70 1.57 -10.93 -26.18
CA LEU A 70 2.40 -10.41 -25.09
C LEU A 70 1.78 -9.19 -24.41
N GLU A 71 1.16 -8.30 -25.19
CA GLU A 71 0.38 -7.19 -24.66
C GLU A 71 -0.80 -7.70 -23.83
N GLU A 72 -1.56 -8.67 -24.32
CA GLU A 72 -2.69 -9.25 -23.60
C GLU A 72 -2.24 -9.93 -22.28
N GLU A 73 -1.11 -10.64 -22.29
CA GLU A 73 -0.54 -11.25 -21.09
C GLU A 73 -0.10 -10.18 -20.07
N SER A 74 0.60 -9.14 -20.52
CA SER A 74 1.00 -8.01 -19.69
C SER A 74 -0.21 -7.30 -19.08
N GLU A 75 -1.27 -7.07 -19.86
CA GLU A 75 -2.52 -6.49 -19.37
C GLU A 75 -3.18 -7.38 -18.30
N ARG A 76 -3.22 -8.70 -18.51
CA ARG A 76 -3.76 -9.63 -17.51
C ARG A 76 -2.94 -9.62 -16.22
N GLU A 77 -1.62 -9.61 -16.30
CA GLU A 77 -0.74 -9.53 -15.12
C GLU A 77 -0.95 -8.23 -14.36
N MET A 78 -0.98 -7.11 -15.09
CA MET A 78 -1.27 -5.80 -14.53
C MET A 78 -2.63 -5.81 -13.81
N ASN A 79 -3.69 -6.28 -14.48
CA ASN A 79 -5.04 -6.34 -13.90
C ASN A 79 -5.10 -7.18 -12.62
N ARG A 80 -4.42 -8.35 -12.57
CA ARG A 80 -4.32 -9.16 -11.34
C ARG A 80 -3.62 -8.39 -10.21
N GLY A 81 -2.55 -7.66 -10.55
CA GLY A 81 -1.86 -6.78 -9.60
C GLY A 81 -2.77 -5.70 -9.03
N TRP A 82 -3.51 -5.00 -9.90
CA TRP A 82 -4.48 -3.98 -9.52
C TRP A 82 -5.59 -4.53 -8.62
N GLU A 83 -6.16 -5.70 -8.96
CA GLU A 83 -7.21 -6.33 -8.17
C GLU A 83 -6.73 -6.67 -6.75
N GLY A 84 -5.51 -7.22 -6.63
CA GLY A 84 -4.89 -7.52 -5.34
C GLY A 84 -4.65 -6.26 -4.50
N GLU A 85 -4.10 -5.21 -5.11
CA GLU A 85 -3.91 -3.92 -4.43
C GLU A 85 -5.23 -3.30 -3.99
N GLN A 86 -6.25 -3.34 -4.85
CA GLN A 86 -7.56 -2.78 -4.56
C GLN A 86 -8.21 -3.50 -3.38
N ALA A 87 -8.15 -4.84 -3.35
CA ALA A 87 -8.64 -5.63 -2.23
C ALA A 87 -7.95 -5.25 -0.91
N LEU A 88 -6.61 -5.07 -0.92
CA LEU A 88 -5.86 -4.64 0.26
C LEU A 88 -6.26 -3.23 0.71
N ARG A 89 -6.45 -2.29 -0.23
CA ARG A 89 -6.91 -0.92 0.08
C ARG A 89 -8.31 -0.94 0.69
N ASP A 90 -9.20 -1.77 0.17
CA ASP A 90 -10.57 -1.87 0.65
C ASP A 90 -10.63 -2.48 2.06
N VAL A 91 -9.81 -3.50 2.35
CA VAL A 91 -9.63 -4.03 3.70
C VAL A 91 -9.12 -2.96 4.67
N ARG A 92 -8.12 -2.15 4.29
CA ARG A 92 -7.60 -1.06 5.13
C ARG A 92 -8.65 0.01 5.41
N LYS A 93 -9.41 0.43 4.40
CA LYS A 93 -10.51 1.39 4.55
C LYS A 93 -11.60 0.85 5.48
N ALA A 94 -12.00 -0.40 5.29
CA ALA A 94 -13.01 -1.05 6.12
C ALA A 94 -12.53 -1.21 7.57
N THR A 95 -11.25 -1.56 7.78
CA THR A 95 -10.61 -1.64 9.10
C THR A 95 -10.61 -0.29 9.81
N SER A 96 -10.21 0.79 9.12
CA SER A 96 -10.25 2.15 9.66
C SER A 96 -11.67 2.57 10.05
N LYS A 97 -12.67 2.23 9.23
CA LYS A 97 -14.08 2.48 9.53
C LYS A 97 -14.55 1.68 10.76
N ALA A 98 -14.17 0.40 10.86
CA ALA A 98 -14.51 -0.46 12.00
C ALA A 98 -13.92 0.10 13.31
N VAL A 99 -12.63 0.45 13.32
CA VAL A 99 -11.96 1.10 14.46
C VAL A 99 -12.63 2.42 14.84
N LYS A 100 -12.97 3.26 13.86
CA LYS A 100 -13.67 4.53 14.11
C LYS A 100 -15.04 4.30 14.74
N ASN A 101 -15.81 3.35 14.24
CA ASN A 101 -17.14 3.02 14.77
C ASN A 101 -17.06 2.43 16.17
N PHE A 102 -16.03 1.63 16.44
CA PHE A 102 -15.81 0.99 17.74
C PHE A 102 -15.41 1.98 18.83
N VAL A 103 -14.42 2.84 18.57
CA VAL A 103 -13.94 3.83 19.56
C VAL A 103 -14.91 5.02 19.68
N GLY A 104 -15.60 5.37 18.60
CA GLY A 104 -16.46 6.54 18.53
C GLY A 104 -15.71 7.83 18.22
N MET A 105 -16.44 8.95 18.30
CA MET A 105 -15.96 10.28 17.90
C MET A 105 -15.26 11.03 19.03
N GLU A 106 -15.69 10.81 20.26
CA GLU A 106 -15.21 11.51 21.46
C GLU A 106 -15.07 10.50 22.60
N VAL A 107 -13.91 10.53 23.26
CA VAL A 107 -13.66 9.74 24.46
C VAL A 107 -13.36 10.73 25.56
N ASN A 108 -14.23 10.78 26.57
CA ASN A 108 -14.04 11.64 27.73
C ASN A 108 -13.52 10.81 28.90
N ASP A 109 -12.35 11.17 29.41
CA ASP A 109 -11.77 10.58 30.61
C ASP A 109 -11.48 11.68 31.63
N GLY A 110 -12.48 11.93 32.50
CA GLY A 110 -12.43 13.00 33.50
C GLY A 110 -11.32 12.83 34.54
N ARG A 111 -10.62 11.68 34.58
CA ARG A 111 -9.44 11.51 35.43
C ARG A 111 -8.32 12.48 35.04
N PHE A 112 -8.16 12.78 33.75
CA PHE A 112 -7.14 13.74 33.31
C PHE A 112 -7.46 15.17 33.72
N ASP A 113 -8.73 15.59 33.62
CA ASP A 113 -9.16 16.90 34.09
C ASP A 113 -8.94 17.06 35.58
N ALA A 114 -9.24 16.00 36.35
CA ALA A 114 -9.04 16.01 37.78
C ALA A 114 -7.54 15.99 38.19
N LEU A 115 -6.65 15.41 37.37
CA LEU A 115 -5.19 15.57 37.53
C LEU A 115 -4.75 17.03 37.36
N VAL A 116 -5.27 17.72 36.33
CA VAL A 116 -4.96 19.14 36.10
C VAL A 116 -5.51 20.00 37.23
N ALA A 117 -6.73 19.72 37.70
CA ALA A 117 -7.31 20.41 38.85
C ALA A 117 -6.48 20.20 40.13
N ALA A 118 -6.00 18.98 40.37
CA ALA A 118 -5.13 18.69 41.51
C ALA A 118 -3.78 19.45 41.41
N TYR A 119 -3.21 19.55 40.21
CA TYR A 119 -2.02 20.36 39.96
C TYR A 119 -2.25 21.84 40.28
N GLN A 120 -3.36 22.42 39.80
CA GLN A 120 -3.70 23.82 40.07
C GLN A 120 -3.89 24.13 41.56
N ARG A 121 -4.45 23.18 42.33
CA ARG A 121 -4.55 23.33 43.80
C ARG A 121 -3.19 23.30 44.49
N ALA A 122 -2.28 22.43 44.02
CA ALA A 122 -0.92 22.33 44.57
C ALA A 122 -0.04 23.53 44.18
N PHE A 123 -0.26 24.11 43.01
CA PHE A 123 0.52 25.22 42.46
C PHE A 123 -0.39 26.38 41.99
N PRO A 124 -1.04 27.11 42.92
CA PRO A 124 -2.06 28.11 42.57
C PRO A 124 -1.50 29.32 41.80
N SER A 125 -0.20 29.59 41.91
CA SER A 125 0.48 30.65 41.16
C SER A 125 0.89 30.23 39.74
N PHE A 126 0.81 28.94 39.41
CA PHE A 126 1.23 28.43 38.11
C PHE A 126 0.07 28.45 37.12
N LEU A 127 0.27 29.16 36.00
CA LEU A 127 -0.72 29.21 34.91
C LEU A 127 -0.58 27.98 34.01
N VAL A 128 -1.59 27.11 34.04
CA VAL A 128 -1.69 25.97 33.11
C VAL A 128 -1.96 26.49 31.70
N ARG A 129 -1.07 26.13 30.76
CA ARG A 129 -1.18 26.58 29.35
C ARG A 129 -2.36 25.92 28.65
N GLN A 130 -2.96 26.65 27.71
CA GLN A 130 -4.05 26.15 26.86
C GLN A 130 -3.73 24.83 26.14
N SER A 131 -2.46 24.64 25.76
CA SER A 131 -1.98 23.41 25.11
C SER A 131 -2.23 22.15 25.93
N VAL A 132 -2.32 22.25 27.26
CA VAL A 132 -2.66 21.12 28.14
C VAL A 132 -4.13 20.73 27.93
N PHE A 133 -5.05 21.70 27.97
CA PHE A 133 -6.47 21.44 27.73
C PHE A 133 -6.74 20.96 26.31
N ASP A 134 -6.03 21.50 25.31
CA ASP A 134 -6.15 21.05 23.93
C ASP A 134 -5.69 19.58 23.79
N ARG A 135 -4.68 19.16 24.56
CA ARG A 135 -4.21 17.76 24.59
C ARG A 135 -5.22 16.82 25.24
N LEU A 136 -5.97 17.31 26.24
CA LEU A 136 -7.02 16.57 26.96
C LEU A 136 -8.39 16.64 26.28
N HIS A 137 -8.49 17.28 25.11
CA HIS A 137 -9.76 17.40 24.42
C HIS A 137 -10.30 16.00 24.01
N PRO A 138 -11.59 15.69 24.21
CA PRO A 138 -12.16 14.35 23.93
C PRO A 138 -11.94 13.82 22.51
N LYS A 139 -11.98 14.71 21.51
CA LYS A 139 -11.63 14.39 20.11
C LYS A 139 -10.16 13.98 19.92
N LYS A 140 -9.23 14.52 20.70
CA LYS A 140 -7.80 14.15 20.66
C LYS A 140 -7.58 12.79 21.33
N HIS A 141 -8.26 12.53 22.45
CA HIS A 141 -8.29 11.22 23.08
C HIS A 141 -8.78 10.13 22.11
N SER A 142 -9.96 10.33 21.50
CA SER A 142 -10.51 9.36 20.55
C SER A 142 -9.61 9.16 19.33
N ALA A 143 -9.01 10.22 18.79
CA ALA A 143 -8.09 10.12 17.66
C ALA A 143 -6.81 9.34 18.01
N SER A 144 -6.25 9.60 19.19
CA SER A 144 -5.06 8.92 19.68
C SER A 144 -5.31 7.43 19.93
N ILE A 145 -6.42 7.08 20.60
CA ILE A 145 -6.80 5.68 20.84
C ILE A 145 -7.00 4.94 19.52
N ARG A 146 -7.68 5.57 18.53
CA ARG A 146 -7.84 4.98 17.20
C ARG A 146 -6.50 4.74 16.50
N ALA A 147 -5.53 5.65 16.66
CA ALA A 147 -4.20 5.48 16.07
C ALA A 147 -3.45 4.29 16.69
N TYR A 148 -3.44 4.16 18.02
CA TYR A 148 -2.84 2.99 18.68
C TYR A 148 -3.56 1.69 18.31
N LEU A 149 -4.90 1.72 18.26
CA LEU A 149 -5.69 0.55 17.92
C LEU A 149 -5.41 0.10 16.49
N LEU A 150 -5.27 1.02 15.54
CA LEU A 150 -4.87 0.70 14.17
C LEU A 150 -3.48 0.07 14.12
N GLY A 151 -2.50 0.64 14.82
CA GLY A 151 -1.15 0.06 14.89
C GLY A 151 -1.17 -1.39 15.42
N LEU A 152 -1.90 -1.64 16.50
CA LEU A 152 -2.03 -2.97 17.08
C LEU A 152 -2.73 -3.97 16.16
N ILE A 153 -3.69 -3.53 15.35
CA ILE A 153 -4.37 -4.38 14.36
C ILE A 153 -3.47 -4.63 13.14
N ASP A 154 -2.73 -3.62 12.69
CA ASP A 154 -1.79 -3.75 11.57
C ASP A 154 -0.65 -4.73 11.92
N ASP A 155 -0.17 -4.72 13.17
CA ASP A 155 0.85 -5.65 13.67
C ASP A 155 0.39 -7.12 13.65
N GLN A 156 -0.91 -7.38 13.75
CA GLN A 156 -1.48 -8.73 13.67
C GLN A 156 -1.53 -9.29 12.24
N ARG A 157 -1.31 -8.44 11.21
CA ARG A 157 -1.26 -8.83 9.79
C ARG A 157 -2.44 -9.70 9.34
N LEU A 158 -3.66 -9.35 9.80
CA LEU A 158 -4.85 -10.19 9.61
C LEU A 158 -5.23 -10.43 8.13
N GLY A 159 -4.87 -9.53 7.21
CA GLY A 159 -5.27 -9.61 5.80
C GLY A 159 -6.80 -9.45 5.57
N ARG A 160 -7.56 -9.20 6.63
CA ARG A 160 -9.01 -9.00 6.63
C ARG A 160 -9.39 -7.92 7.64
N VAL A 161 -10.66 -7.52 7.63
CA VAL A 161 -11.22 -6.63 8.64
C VAL A 161 -11.21 -7.35 10.01
N PRO A 162 -10.81 -6.67 11.10
CA PRO A 162 -10.84 -7.25 12.43
C PRO A 162 -12.28 -7.48 12.90
N SER A 163 -12.47 -8.55 13.64
CA SER A 163 -13.71 -8.88 14.35
C SER A 163 -13.87 -8.02 15.61
N LEU A 164 -15.08 -8.02 16.18
CA LEU A 164 -15.35 -7.25 17.39
C LEU A 164 -14.51 -7.70 18.59
N SER A 165 -14.30 -9.01 18.76
CA SER A 165 -13.47 -9.54 19.85
C SER A 165 -12.00 -9.14 19.70
N GLU A 166 -11.47 -9.11 18.47
CA GLU A 166 -10.10 -8.65 18.18
C GLU A 166 -9.95 -7.16 18.51
N LEU A 167 -10.94 -6.34 18.12
CA LEU A 167 -10.98 -4.92 18.49
C LEU A 167 -11.02 -4.72 20.01
N GLN A 168 -11.87 -5.46 20.72
CA GLN A 168 -11.97 -5.39 22.18
C GLN A 168 -10.65 -5.80 22.87
N THR A 169 -10.00 -6.85 22.37
CA THR A 169 -8.73 -7.33 22.93
C THR A 169 -7.61 -6.31 22.74
N ALA A 170 -7.52 -5.70 21.56
CA ALA A 170 -6.52 -4.67 21.28
C ALA A 170 -6.85 -3.31 21.93
N HIS A 171 -8.13 -3.04 22.22
CA HIS A 171 -8.57 -1.77 22.77
C HIS A 171 -7.99 -1.47 24.16
N SER A 172 -7.92 -2.46 25.04
CA SER A 172 -7.34 -2.27 26.38
C SER A 172 -5.88 -1.82 26.30
N GLN A 173 -5.10 -2.41 25.40
CA GLN A 173 -3.71 -2.04 25.14
C GLN A 173 -3.61 -0.64 24.51
N ALA A 174 -4.50 -0.31 23.56
CA ALA A 174 -4.55 1.02 22.95
C ALA A 174 -4.85 2.12 23.97
N VAL A 175 -5.78 1.88 24.90
CA VAL A 175 -6.11 2.79 26.00
C VAL A 175 -4.91 2.95 26.93
N MET A 176 -4.26 1.87 27.35
CA MET A 176 -3.08 1.93 28.21
C MET A 176 -1.93 2.72 27.56
N ALA A 177 -1.64 2.48 26.28
CA ALA A 177 -0.61 3.21 25.54
C ALA A 177 -0.94 4.71 25.46
N HIS A 178 -2.21 5.03 25.19
CA HIS A 178 -2.68 6.40 25.19
C HIS A 178 -2.55 7.09 26.56
N GLU A 179 -2.96 6.42 27.64
CA GLU A 179 -2.85 6.93 29.00
C GLU A 179 -1.39 7.24 29.38
N GLN A 180 -0.47 6.33 29.09
CA GLN A 180 0.96 6.53 29.34
C GLN A 180 1.52 7.74 28.61
N ASP A 181 1.10 7.95 27.36
CA ASP A 181 1.54 9.08 26.56
C ASP A 181 0.98 10.42 27.04
N VAL A 182 -0.28 10.44 27.50
CA VAL A 182 -0.87 11.63 28.14
C VAL A 182 -0.18 11.93 29.47
N LEU A 183 0.04 10.94 30.34
CA LEU A 183 0.75 11.13 31.61
C LEU A 183 2.18 11.63 31.40
N ARG A 184 2.89 11.08 30.40
CA ARG A 184 4.24 11.56 30.04
C ARG A 184 4.21 13.01 29.58
N TYR A 185 3.19 13.41 28.82
CA TYR A 185 3.01 14.79 28.40
C TYR A 185 2.73 15.71 29.58
N LEU A 186 1.81 15.33 30.48
CA LEU A 186 1.47 16.11 31.68
C LEU A 186 2.69 16.30 32.57
N LYS A 187 3.46 15.25 32.86
CA LYS A 187 4.70 15.34 33.65
C LYS A 187 5.71 16.34 33.08
N LYS A 188 5.81 16.44 31.74
CA LYS A 188 6.70 17.41 31.08
C LYS A 188 6.13 18.83 31.11
N SER A 189 4.81 18.97 30.98
CA SER A 189 4.15 20.26 30.81
C SER A 189 3.82 20.94 32.15
N LEU A 190 3.70 20.14 33.21
CA LEU A 190 3.31 20.52 34.56
C LEU A 190 4.35 19.96 35.55
N PRO A 191 5.56 20.53 35.61
CA PRO A 191 6.67 19.95 36.38
C PRO A 191 6.44 20.04 37.89
N GLY A 192 7.10 19.17 38.65
CA GLY A 192 7.06 19.20 40.12
C GLY A 192 5.82 18.55 40.74
N PHE A 193 4.97 17.88 39.95
CA PHE A 193 3.78 17.19 40.42
C PHE A 193 3.81 15.71 40.04
N GLU A 194 3.38 14.84 40.96
CA GLU A 194 3.46 13.39 40.80
C GLU A 194 2.18 12.81 40.20
N PHE A 195 2.09 12.80 38.87
CA PHE A 195 0.91 12.32 38.14
C PHE A 195 0.75 10.80 38.17
N TYR A 196 1.84 10.03 38.15
CA TYR A 196 1.76 8.56 38.05
C TYR A 196 1.25 7.93 39.34
N GLY A 197 1.71 8.41 40.49
CA GLY A 197 1.21 7.98 41.79
C GLY A 197 -0.30 8.21 41.92
N LEU A 198 -0.77 9.44 41.64
CA LEU A 198 -2.20 9.78 41.71
C LEU A 198 -3.06 8.99 40.72
N TRP A 199 -2.53 8.70 39.53
CA TRP A 199 -3.22 7.89 38.52
C TRP A 199 -3.45 6.46 39.00
N GLN A 200 -2.48 5.87 39.70
CA GLN A 200 -2.53 4.49 40.17
C GLN A 200 -3.35 4.32 41.45
N THR A 201 -3.31 5.30 42.37
CA THR A 201 -4.04 5.21 43.64
C THR A 201 -5.54 5.44 43.49
N GLY A 202 -5.98 6.04 42.37
CA GLY A 202 -7.39 6.34 42.15
C GLY A 202 -7.95 7.42 43.09
N GLU A 203 -7.08 8.14 43.81
CA GLU A 203 -7.45 9.25 44.72
C GLU A 203 -8.03 10.47 43.96
N ILE A 204 -8.01 10.40 42.63
CA ILE A 204 -8.58 11.38 41.72
C ILE A 204 -10.12 11.21 41.70
N GLN A 205 -10.82 11.78 42.68
CA GLN A 205 -12.27 11.86 42.64
C GLN A 205 -12.71 12.93 41.64
N SER A 206 -13.42 12.48 40.59
CA SER A 206 -14.16 13.35 39.67
C SER A 206 -15.17 14.17 40.46
N SER A 207 -14.99 15.49 40.48
CA SER A 207 -16.01 16.40 41.01
C SER A 207 -17.19 16.37 40.04
N ARG A 208 -18.26 15.69 40.45
CA ARG A 208 -19.57 15.72 39.77
C ARG A 208 -20.14 17.13 39.73
#